data_AF-A0A661B5F3-F1
#
_entry.id   AF-A0A661B5F3-F1
#
_cell.length_a   1.000
_cell.length_b   1.000
_cell.length_c   1.000
_cell.angle_alpha   90.00
_cell.angle_beta   90.00
_cell.angle_gamma   90.00
#
_symmetry.space_group_name_H-M   'P 1'
#
loop_
_entity.id
_entity.type
_entity.pdbx_description
1 polymer ?
#
loop_
_entity_poly.entity_id
_entity_poly.type
_entity_poly.pdbx_seq_one_letter_code
_entity_poly.pdbx_strand_id
1 'polypeptide(L)' 'MIDEKIHRAAEAIKNSEHAIVFTGAGISVESGIPPFRGPDGLWSKYNPQFIELSY' A
#
# COMPACT_ATOMS: atom_id res chain seq x y z
N MET A 1 -3.21 17.98 14.99
CA MET A 1 -2.89 16.55 15.22
C MET A 1 -2.46 15.84 13.93
N ILE A 2 -3.25 15.87 12.83
CA ILE A 2 -2.83 15.29 11.54
C ILE A 2 -1.71 16.11 10.87
N ASP A 3 -1.84 17.43 10.89
CA ASP A 3 -0.86 18.34 10.31
C ASP A 3 0.51 18.22 10.99
N GLU A 4 0.51 18.03 12.31
CA GLU A 4 1.73 17.80 13.07
C GLU A 4 2.45 16.52 12.64
N LYS A 5 1.72 15.43 12.41
CA LYS A 5 2.30 14.16 11.93
C LYS A 5 2.88 14.30 10.53
N ILE A 6 2.20 15.03 9.65
CA ILE A 6 2.67 15.30 8.28
C ILE A 6 3.95 16.14 8.33
N HIS A 7 3.98 17.21 9.13
CA HIS A 7 5.19 18.03 9.29
C HIS A 7 6.37 17.21 9.82
N ARG A 8 6.14 16.35 10.82
CA ARG A 8 7.18 15.46 11.36
C ARG A 8 7.69 14.47 10.32
N ALA A 9 6.82 13.88 9.50
CA ALA A 9 7.23 12.99 8.43
C ALA A 9 8.05 13.73 7.36
N ALA A 10 7.63 14.93 6.97
CA ALA A 10 8.35 15.76 6.01
C ALA A 10 9.76 16.12 6.49
N GLU A 11 9.92 16.53 7.75
CA GLU A 11 11.22 16.81 8.34
C GLU A 11 12.10 15.55 8.43
N ALA A 12 11.53 14.39 8.77
CA ALA A 12 12.28 13.13 8.79
C ALA A 12 12.81 12.73 7.40
N ILE A 13 12.00 12.93 6.35
CA ILE A 13 12.41 12.66 4.96
C ILE A 13 13.50 13.64 4.53
N LYS A 14 13.27 14.95 4.75
CA LYS A 14 14.17 16.03 4.34
C LYS A 14 15.56 15.91 4.96
N ASN A 15 15.65 15.48 6.22
CA ASN A 15 16.90 15.37 6.95
C ASN A 15 17.56 13.98 6.84
N SER A 16 17.00 13.06 6.06
CA SER A 16 17.58 11.73 5.88
C SER A 16 18.70 11.75 4.84
N GLU A 17 19.81 11.06 5.13
CA GLU A 17 20.88 10.83 4.14
C GLU A 17 20.48 9.72 3.15
N HIS A 18 19.71 8.73 3.62
CA HIS A 18 19.24 7.59 2.84
C HIS A 18 17.82 7.19 3.23
N ALA A 19 16.80 7.75 2.56
CA ALA A 19 15.41 7.36 2.75
C ALA A 19 15.10 6.02 2.05
N ILE A 20 14.49 5.09 2.79
CA ILE A 20 13.95 3.84 2.24
C ILE A 20 12.47 3.79 2.60
N VAL A 21 11.64 3.48 1.61
CA VAL A 21 10.19 3.35 1.80
C VAL A 21 9.75 1.94 1.45
N PHE A 22 9.12 1.26 2.41
CA PHE A 22 8.42 0.02 2.16
C PHE A 22 6.97 0.32 1.81
N THR A 23 6.54 -0.11 0.63
CA THR A 23 5.16 0.12 0.16
C THR A 23 4.43 -1.21 -0.01
N GLY A 24 3.12 -1.18 0.22
CA GLY A 24 2.21 -2.28 -0.09
C GLY A 24 1.21 -1.88 -1.18
N ALA A 25 0.30 -2.79 -1.54
CA ALA A 25 -0.70 -2.57 -2.59
C ALA A 25 -1.58 -1.31 -2.37
N GLY A 26 -1.72 -0.84 -1.13
CA GLY A 26 -2.47 0.37 -0.79
C GLY A 26 -2.06 1.61 -1.59
N ILE A 27 -0.77 1.76 -1.92
CA ILE A 27 -0.28 2.93 -2.67
C ILE A 27 -0.82 2.99 -4.11
N SER A 28 -1.26 1.85 -4.66
CA SER A 28 -1.74 1.73 -6.04
C SER A 28 -3.26 1.77 -6.17
N VAL A 29 -4.00 1.83 -5.06
CA VAL A 29 -5.47 1.82 -5.06
C VAL A 29 -6.03 3.05 -5.77
N GLU A 30 -5.44 4.21 -5.51
CA GLU A 30 -5.84 5.48 -6.16
C GLU A 30 -5.51 5.49 -7.66
N SER A 31 -4.60 4.62 -8.11
CA SER A 31 -4.30 4.39 -9.53
C SER A 31 -5.22 3.34 -10.19
N GLY A 32 -6.24 2.86 -9.47
CA GLY A 32 -7.21 1.87 -9.97
C GLY A 32 -6.74 0.41 -9.87
N ILE A 33 -5.60 0.13 -9.23
CA ILE A 33 -5.14 -1.25 -9.00
C ILE A 33 -5.71 -1.73 -7.66
N PRO A 34 -6.64 -2.69 -7.66
CA PRO A 34 -7.27 -3.14 -6.43
C PRO A 34 -6.25 -3.83 -5.51
N PRO A 35 -6.39 -3.67 -4.18
CA PRO A 35 -5.56 -4.40 -3.24
C PRO A 35 -5.97 -5.89 -3.23
N PHE A 36 -5.10 -6.76 -2.72
CA PHE A 36 -5.46 -8.17 -2.55
C PHE A 36 -6.52 -8.39 -1.46
N ARG A 37 -6.46 -7.62 -0.37
CA ARG A 37 -7.29 -7.77 0.83
C ARG A 37 -8.20 -6.56 1.04
N GLY A 38 -9.21 -6.70 1.91
CA GLY A 38 -10.15 -5.64 2.29
C GLY A 38 -11.54 -5.80 1.63
N PRO A 39 -12.53 -4.95 2.00
CA PRO A 39 -13.90 -5.05 1.48
C PRO A 39 -13.98 -5.09 -0.05
N ASP A 40 -13.16 -4.27 -0.73
CA ASP A 40 -13.08 -4.21 -2.19
C ASP A 40 -11.89 -4.95 -2.80
N GLY A 41 -11.16 -5.71 -1.98
CA GLY A 41 -9.97 -6.43 -2.40
C GLY A 41 -10.27 -7.60 -3.34
N LEU A 42 -9.28 -8.00 -4.13
CA LEU A 42 -9.40 -9.10 -5.09
C LEU A 42 -9.92 -10.39 -4.45
N TRP A 43 -9.46 -10.73 -3.23
CA TRP A 43 -9.87 -11.97 -2.55
C TRP A 43 -11.27 -11.95 -1.95
N SER A 44 -11.89 -10.78 -1.87
CA SER A 44 -13.32 -10.66 -1.54
C SER A 44 -14.21 -10.89 -2.77
N LYS A 45 -13.65 -10.77 -3.98
CA LYS A 45 -14.36 -10.89 -5.27
C LYS A 45 -14.07 -12.21 -5.98
N TYR A 46 -12.87 -12.75 -5.82
CA TYR A 46 -12.38 -13.95 -6.50
C TYR A 46 -11.77 -14.91 -5.48
N ASN A 47 -12.07 -16.20 -5.58
CA ASN A 47 -11.41 -17.20 -4.74
C ASN A 47 -9.96 -17.39 -5.25
N PRO A 48 -8.94 -17.14 -4.41
CA PRO A 48 -7.53 -17.19 -4.81
C PRO A 48 -7.08 -18.55 -5.34
N GLN A 49 -7.72 -19.66 -4.92
CA GLN A 49 -7.38 -21.01 -5.39
C GLN A 49 -7.53 -21.18 -6.90
N PHE A 50 -8.40 -20.40 -7.57
CA PHE A 50 -8.58 -20.49 -9.02
C PHE A 50 -7.49 -19.76 -9.82
N ILE A 51 -6.63 -18.98 -9.15
CA ILE A 51 -5.54 -18.22 -9.79
C ILE A 51 -4.17 -18.83 -9.46
N GLU A 52 -4.12 -19.83 -8.58
CA GLU A 52 -2.92 -20.65 -8.41
C GLU A 52 -2.73 -21.53 -9.64
N LEU A 53 -1.68 -21.24 -10.40
CA LEU A 53 -1.21 -22.13 -11.45
C LEU A 53 -0.59 -23.36 -10.76
N SER A 54 -1.35 -24.45 -10.68
CA SER A 54 -0.83 -25.76 -10.29
C SER A 54 0.14 -26.24 -11.37
N TYR A 55 1.43 -26.35 -11.02
CA TYR A 55 2.45 -27.00 -11.83
C TYR A 55 2.49 -28.50 -11.54
#